data_AF-A0A434DW02-F1
#
_entry.id   AF-A0A434DW02-F1
#
_cell.length_a   1.000
_cell.length_b   1.000
_cell.length_c   1.000
_cell.angle_alpha   90.00
_cell.angle_beta   90.00
_cell.angle_gamma   90.00
#
_symmetry.space_group_name_H-M   'P 1'
#
loop_
_entity.id
_entity.type
_entity.pdbx_description
1 polymer ?
#
loop_
_entity_poly.entity_id
_entity_poly.type
_entity_poly.pdbx_seq_one_letter_code
_entity_poly.pdbx_strand_id
1 'polypeptide(L)'
;RAGALPADLTIVEERTVGPSLGSDSIDAGQFASIVAGFLVVGFMLFAYGRLGLIANIALLANVALIIAVLSVLGATLTLPGIAGIVLTMGMAVDSNVIIFERVREESRQGRSIVQSMDSGFKQALATVVDANVTTLIAAVILFFLGSGPIKGFAVTLAIGIVTTVFTAFTLTRWLVAFWLRRQRPKTMPSGVMRLVPDDTRVPFMAFRKYAFTLSLLLSIASAAAFFTVGMNYGIDFRGGSSIEVQAKGQQADIGDIRERLTGLELGEVQVQEFGSTRDVLIRIGTQGGGDVAEQSAVQKVRSALESDYEFRRIEVVGPTVSSELAFNGTMGVLASLLAMLVYIWVRFEWQFGLGAIISTFHDVILMIGFYVVAGIEFNLTSIAAILTIVGYSINDTVVVYDRVRENLRRYKKMPIAELLDLSMNQTLARTVLTGVTTLFALAALSIWGGEVIQSFTVAMIFGILAGTYSSIFVAGPLLILFRLRPGALSPEEPTAAKEPPARPAL
;
A
#
# COMPACT_ATOMS: atom_id res chain seq x y z
N ARG A 1 -29.54 -37.98 -8.50
CA ARG A 1 -28.51 -38.71 -9.28
C ARG A 1 -27.25 -39.05 -8.46
N ALA A 2 -26.97 -38.42 -7.30
CA ALA A 2 -25.80 -38.73 -6.47
C ALA A 2 -26.10 -39.52 -5.17
N GLY A 3 -27.37 -39.87 -4.89
CA GLY A 3 -27.77 -40.43 -3.58
C GLY A 3 -28.07 -39.34 -2.55
N ALA A 4 -28.47 -39.74 -1.34
CA ALA A 4 -28.61 -38.84 -0.20
C ALA A 4 -27.22 -38.52 0.37
N LEU A 5 -27.04 -37.30 0.88
CA LEU A 5 -25.80 -36.93 1.55
C LEU A 5 -25.63 -37.75 2.85
N PRO A 6 -24.41 -38.19 3.18
CA PRO A 6 -24.15 -38.99 4.38
C PRO A 6 -24.30 -38.22 5.69
N ALA A 7 -24.44 -36.89 5.63
CA ALA A 7 -24.69 -36.01 6.75
C ALA A 7 -25.46 -34.77 6.28
N ASP A 8 -26.16 -34.12 7.21
CA ASP A 8 -26.80 -32.83 6.95
C ASP A 8 -25.71 -31.76 6.74
N LEU A 9 -25.84 -30.99 5.66
CA LEU A 9 -24.94 -29.89 5.35
C LEU A 9 -25.59 -28.56 5.71
N THR A 10 -24.87 -27.73 6.45
CA THR A 10 -25.26 -26.34 6.73
C THR A 10 -24.36 -25.41 5.92
N ILE A 11 -24.96 -24.41 5.27
CA ILE A 11 -24.22 -23.39 4.53
C ILE A 11 -23.68 -22.39 5.55
N VAL A 12 -22.37 -22.47 5.82
CA VAL A 12 -21.67 -21.63 6.81
C VAL A 12 -21.25 -20.26 6.25
N GLU A 13 -21.06 -20.18 4.93
CA GLU A 13 -20.75 -18.96 4.18
C GLU A 13 -21.34 -19.09 2.76
N GLU A 14 -21.92 -18.00 2.26
CA GLU A 14 -22.36 -17.90 0.88
C GLU A 14 -21.96 -16.54 0.31
N ARG A 15 -21.36 -16.53 -0.89
CA ARG A 15 -21.11 -15.31 -1.66
C ARG A 15 -21.61 -15.51 -3.09
N THR A 16 -22.75 -14.93 -3.39
CA THR A 16 -23.39 -15.00 -4.70
C THR A 16 -23.27 -13.64 -5.38
N VAL A 17 -22.59 -13.58 -6.52
CA VAL A 17 -22.40 -12.36 -7.32
C VAL A 17 -23.12 -12.52 -8.65
N GLY A 18 -23.97 -11.57 -8.99
CA GLY A 18 -24.69 -11.49 -10.25
C GLY A 18 -23.75 -11.20 -11.43
N PRO A 19 -23.99 -11.81 -12.62
CA PRO A 19 -23.14 -11.58 -13.79
C PRO A 19 -23.04 -10.12 -14.22
N SER A 20 -24.12 -9.35 -14.08
CA SER A 20 -24.20 -7.90 -14.37
C SER A 20 -23.22 -7.09 -13.52
N LEU A 21 -23.19 -7.35 -12.21
CA LEU A 21 -22.23 -6.69 -11.31
C LEU A 21 -20.78 -7.05 -11.67
N GLY A 22 -20.55 -8.29 -12.08
CA GLY A 22 -19.24 -8.76 -12.52
C GLY A 22 -18.73 -8.02 -13.77
N SER A 23 -19.57 -7.88 -14.81
CA SER A 23 -19.20 -7.15 -16.02
C SER A 23 -18.95 -5.67 -15.74
N ASP A 24 -19.85 -5.02 -15.02
CA ASP A 24 -19.75 -3.59 -14.71
C ASP A 24 -18.48 -3.28 -13.89
N SER A 25 -18.17 -4.16 -12.94
CA SER A 25 -16.97 -4.09 -12.11
C SER A 25 -15.68 -4.23 -12.92
N ILE A 26 -15.66 -5.14 -13.91
CA ILE A 26 -14.49 -5.34 -14.77
C ILE A 26 -14.32 -4.13 -15.70
N ASP A 27 -15.40 -3.64 -16.30
CA ASP A 27 -15.35 -2.49 -17.21
C ASP A 27 -14.91 -1.22 -16.49
N ALA A 28 -15.46 -0.95 -15.30
CA ALA A 28 -15.04 0.15 -14.44
C ALA A 28 -13.57 0.01 -14.01
N GLY A 29 -13.17 -1.18 -13.56
CA GLY A 29 -11.79 -1.48 -13.18
C GLY A 29 -10.81 -1.31 -14.35
N GLN A 30 -11.17 -1.75 -15.55
CA GLN A 30 -10.36 -1.59 -16.76
C GLN A 30 -10.25 -0.12 -17.16
N PHE A 31 -11.36 0.61 -17.17
CA PHE A 31 -11.34 2.05 -17.49
C PHE A 31 -10.47 2.83 -16.49
N ALA A 32 -10.65 2.59 -15.19
CA ALA A 32 -9.84 3.20 -14.15
C ALA A 32 -8.35 2.85 -14.29
N SER A 33 -8.03 1.61 -14.63
CA SER A 33 -6.64 1.16 -14.88
C SER A 33 -6.01 1.87 -16.08
N ILE A 34 -6.76 2.10 -17.15
CA ILE A 34 -6.30 2.83 -18.34
C ILE A 34 -6.05 4.30 -17.98
N VAL A 35 -6.99 4.94 -17.29
CA VAL A 35 -6.85 6.34 -16.82
C VAL A 35 -5.63 6.48 -15.90
N ALA A 36 -5.48 5.59 -14.92
CA ALA A 36 -4.30 5.52 -14.05
C ALA A 36 -3.01 5.41 -14.87
N GLY A 37 -2.98 4.48 -15.84
CA GLY A 37 -1.85 4.29 -16.74
C GLY A 37 -1.48 5.57 -17.50
N PHE A 38 -2.44 6.27 -18.08
CA PHE A 38 -2.19 7.53 -18.77
C PHE A 38 -1.66 8.63 -17.85
N LEU A 39 -2.22 8.77 -16.65
CA LEU A 39 -1.76 9.75 -15.66
C LEU A 39 -0.31 9.47 -15.24
N VAL A 40 0.02 8.22 -14.91
CA VAL A 40 1.36 7.81 -14.52
C VAL A 40 2.37 7.97 -15.66
N VAL A 41 2.02 7.51 -16.87
CA VAL A 41 2.86 7.64 -18.07
C VAL A 41 3.12 9.12 -18.39
N GLY A 42 2.07 9.93 -18.41
CA GLY A 42 2.15 11.36 -18.66
C GLY A 42 3.05 12.05 -17.65
N PHE A 43 2.82 11.80 -16.35
CA PHE A 43 3.64 12.35 -15.29
C PHE A 43 5.12 11.98 -15.43
N MET A 44 5.43 10.72 -15.75
CA MET A 44 6.80 10.26 -15.93
C MET A 44 7.51 10.94 -17.11
N LEU A 45 6.79 11.16 -18.22
CA LEU A 45 7.32 11.94 -19.34
C LEU A 45 7.61 13.38 -18.92
N PHE A 46 6.71 14.02 -18.17
CA PHE A 46 6.89 15.39 -17.70
C PHE A 46 8.04 15.53 -16.68
N ALA A 47 8.19 14.60 -15.74
CA ALA A 47 9.19 14.65 -14.67
C ALA A 47 10.61 14.23 -15.12
N TYR A 48 10.72 13.30 -16.07
CA TYR A 48 12.01 12.69 -16.44
C TYR A 48 12.35 12.77 -17.94
N GLY A 49 11.47 13.28 -18.79
CA GLY A 49 11.72 13.43 -20.23
C GLY A 49 12.08 12.09 -20.88
N ARG A 50 13.28 12.00 -21.49
CA ARG A 50 13.75 10.77 -22.15
C ARG A 50 13.93 9.58 -21.20
N LEU A 51 14.39 9.81 -19.97
CA LEU A 51 14.47 8.75 -18.97
C LEU A 51 13.07 8.27 -18.56
N GLY A 52 12.11 9.19 -18.53
CA GLY A 52 10.70 8.89 -18.32
C GLY A 52 10.12 8.00 -19.42
N LEU A 53 10.47 8.27 -20.68
CA LEU A 53 10.07 7.41 -21.81
C LEU A 53 10.61 5.98 -21.65
N ILE A 54 11.87 5.83 -21.24
CA ILE A 54 12.47 4.51 -20.99
C ILE A 54 11.73 3.79 -19.85
N ALA A 55 11.46 4.49 -18.74
CA ALA A 55 10.71 3.93 -17.62
C ALA A 55 9.28 3.53 -18.03
N ASN A 56 8.61 4.28 -18.91
CA ASN A 56 7.28 3.95 -19.40
C ASN A 56 7.28 2.71 -20.30
N ILE A 57 8.32 2.51 -21.13
CA ILE A 57 8.49 1.26 -21.89
C ILE A 57 8.66 0.08 -20.93
N ALA A 58 9.45 0.25 -19.86
CA ALA A 58 9.62 -0.77 -18.84
C ALA A 58 8.32 -1.03 -18.06
N LEU A 59 7.53 0.00 -17.76
CA LEU A 59 6.21 -0.11 -17.13
C LEU A 59 5.23 -0.91 -17.98
N LEU A 60 5.16 -0.65 -19.29
CA LEU A 60 4.31 -1.42 -20.21
C LEU A 60 4.72 -2.89 -20.25
N ALA A 61 6.03 -3.17 -20.31
CA ALA A 61 6.55 -4.53 -20.22
C ALA A 61 6.23 -5.17 -18.87
N ASN A 62 6.27 -4.40 -17.78
CA ASN A 62 5.93 -4.88 -16.44
C ASN A 62 4.47 -5.33 -16.36
N VAL A 63 3.53 -4.51 -16.82
CA VAL A 63 2.10 -4.87 -16.87
C VAL A 63 1.88 -6.12 -17.73
N ALA A 64 2.54 -6.21 -18.89
CA ALA A 64 2.46 -7.39 -19.74
C ALA A 64 3.01 -8.66 -19.04
N LEU A 65 4.11 -8.53 -18.29
CA LEU A 65 4.67 -9.63 -17.51
C LEU A 65 3.74 -10.06 -16.37
N ILE A 66 3.10 -9.12 -15.67
CA ILE A 66 2.13 -9.46 -14.62
C ILE A 66 0.98 -10.29 -15.21
N ILE A 67 0.38 -9.84 -16.32
CA ILE A 67 -0.70 -10.56 -16.99
C ILE A 67 -0.22 -11.93 -17.49
N ALA A 68 0.98 -12.01 -18.07
CA ALA A 68 1.56 -13.26 -18.55
C ALA A 68 1.76 -14.27 -17.40
N VAL A 69 2.33 -13.84 -16.27
CA VAL A 69 2.54 -14.72 -15.11
C VAL A 69 1.22 -15.17 -14.50
N LEU A 70 0.24 -14.26 -14.36
CA LEU A 70 -1.11 -14.63 -13.89
C LEU A 70 -1.75 -15.69 -14.79
N SER A 71 -1.63 -15.52 -16.11
CA SER A 71 -2.16 -16.47 -17.09
C SER A 71 -1.47 -17.83 -17.02
N VAL A 72 -0.14 -17.86 -16.86
CA VAL A 72 0.63 -19.11 -16.75
C VAL A 72 0.30 -19.87 -15.47
N LEU A 73 0.11 -19.15 -14.37
CA LEU A 73 -0.24 -19.75 -13.08
C LEU A 73 -1.73 -20.14 -12.98
N GLY A 74 -2.56 -19.73 -13.94
CA GLY A 74 -4.02 -19.88 -13.83
C GLY A 74 -4.59 -19.12 -12.64
N ALA A 75 -3.95 -18.02 -12.23
CA ALA A 75 -4.35 -17.25 -11.07
C ALA A 75 -5.62 -16.43 -11.37
N THR A 76 -6.58 -16.45 -10.45
CA THR A 76 -7.84 -15.72 -10.60
C THR A 76 -7.62 -14.21 -10.46
N LEU A 77 -8.04 -13.45 -11.47
CA LEU A 77 -8.04 -11.99 -11.42
C LEU A 77 -9.32 -11.49 -10.74
N THR A 78 -9.20 -11.07 -9.48
CA THR A 78 -10.30 -10.48 -8.70
C THR A 78 -10.31 -8.96 -8.89
N LEU A 79 -11.40 -8.29 -8.50
CA LEU A 79 -11.47 -6.83 -8.54
C LEU A 79 -10.41 -6.16 -7.62
N PRO A 80 -10.19 -6.63 -6.37
CA PRO A 80 -8.99 -6.23 -5.62
C PRO A 80 -7.69 -6.57 -6.33
N GLY A 81 -7.62 -7.69 -7.06
CA GLY A 81 -6.47 -8.02 -7.93
C GLY A 81 -6.17 -6.96 -9.00
N ILE A 82 -7.19 -6.40 -9.65
CA ILE A 82 -7.05 -5.27 -10.59
C ILE A 82 -6.45 -4.06 -9.86
N ALA A 83 -6.94 -3.74 -8.65
CA ALA A 83 -6.36 -2.68 -7.83
C ALA A 83 -4.88 -2.95 -7.48
N GLY A 84 -4.50 -4.22 -7.27
CA GLY A 84 -3.12 -4.65 -7.08
C GLY A 84 -2.22 -4.37 -8.30
N ILE A 85 -2.73 -4.60 -9.52
CA ILE A 85 -2.02 -4.26 -10.76
C ILE A 85 -1.81 -2.74 -10.86
N VAL A 86 -2.86 -1.95 -10.61
CA VAL A 86 -2.79 -0.49 -10.72
C VAL A 86 -1.89 0.13 -9.66
N LEU A 87 -1.96 -0.36 -8.43
CA LEU A 87 -1.02 0.03 -7.37
C LEU A 87 0.42 -0.33 -7.77
N THR A 88 0.63 -1.52 -8.33
CA THR A 88 1.93 -1.93 -8.86
C THR A 88 2.38 -0.99 -9.97
N MET A 89 1.50 -0.46 -10.83
CA MET A 89 1.92 0.52 -11.83
C MET A 89 2.49 1.79 -11.20
N GLY A 90 1.86 2.30 -10.13
CA GLY A 90 2.37 3.44 -9.36
C GLY A 90 3.72 3.16 -8.70
N MET A 91 3.88 1.97 -8.09
CA MET A 91 5.12 1.55 -7.42
C MET A 91 6.22 1.08 -8.39
N ALA A 92 5.88 0.58 -9.57
CA ALA A 92 6.86 0.13 -10.57
C ALA A 92 7.69 1.30 -11.10
N VAL A 93 7.09 2.47 -11.10
CA VAL A 93 7.77 3.73 -11.39
C VAL A 93 8.74 4.12 -10.28
N ASP A 94 8.47 3.82 -9.00
CA ASP A 94 9.35 4.15 -7.86
C ASP A 94 10.77 3.57 -8.07
N SER A 95 10.88 2.29 -8.45
CA SER A 95 12.18 1.66 -8.70
C SER A 95 13.01 2.42 -9.75
N ASN A 96 12.37 2.89 -10.81
CA ASN A 96 13.03 3.69 -11.85
C ASN A 96 13.36 5.11 -11.35
N VAL A 97 12.47 5.73 -10.57
CA VAL A 97 12.67 7.05 -9.93
C VAL A 97 13.89 7.02 -9.00
N ILE A 98 14.04 6.00 -8.16
CA ILE A 98 15.21 5.81 -7.28
C ILE A 98 16.50 5.77 -8.09
N ILE A 99 16.52 4.94 -9.13
CA ILE A 99 17.68 4.79 -9.99
C ILE A 99 18.02 6.13 -10.63
N PHE A 100 17.04 6.83 -11.21
CA PHE A 100 17.27 8.10 -11.92
C PHE A 100 17.69 9.24 -11.00
N GLU A 101 17.13 9.34 -9.79
CA GLU A 101 17.58 10.32 -8.80
C GLU A 101 19.00 10.01 -8.32
N ARG A 102 19.36 8.73 -8.14
CA ARG A 102 20.75 8.36 -7.83
C ARG A 102 21.71 8.69 -8.98
N VAL A 103 21.31 8.45 -10.23
CA VAL A 103 22.09 8.86 -11.40
C VAL A 103 22.28 10.38 -11.42
N ARG A 104 21.20 11.15 -11.21
CA ARG A 104 21.25 12.62 -11.19
C ARG A 104 22.19 13.13 -10.10
N GLU A 105 22.14 12.53 -8.92
CA GLU A 105 23.07 12.82 -7.83
C GLU A 105 24.53 12.59 -8.25
N GLU A 106 24.83 11.43 -8.84
CA GLU A 106 26.19 11.10 -9.29
C GLU A 106 26.70 12.02 -10.41
N SER A 107 25.81 12.45 -11.30
CA SER A 107 26.15 13.43 -12.33
C SER A 107 26.46 14.81 -11.74
N ARG A 108 25.74 15.24 -10.69
CA ARG A 108 26.02 16.51 -9.99
C ARG A 108 27.38 16.50 -9.27
N GLN A 109 27.89 15.33 -8.91
CA GLN A 109 29.24 15.17 -8.36
C GLN A 109 30.34 15.28 -9.45
N GLY A 110 29.99 15.63 -10.69
CA GLY A 110 30.93 15.86 -11.78
C GLY A 110 31.34 14.60 -12.56
N ARG A 111 30.69 13.46 -12.31
CA ARG A 111 30.96 12.21 -13.05
C ARG A 111 30.40 12.27 -14.47
N SER A 112 31.04 11.55 -15.40
CA SER A 112 30.53 11.39 -16.76
C SER A 112 29.20 10.66 -16.77
N ILE A 113 28.33 10.91 -17.76
CA ILE A 113 26.98 10.31 -17.82
C ILE A 113 27.03 8.78 -17.76
N VAL A 114 27.98 8.15 -18.46
CA VAL A 114 28.12 6.68 -18.46
C VAL A 114 28.48 6.17 -17.06
N GLN A 115 29.42 6.83 -16.39
CA GLN A 115 29.82 6.49 -15.02
C GLN A 115 28.70 6.77 -14.01
N SER A 116 27.96 7.87 -14.18
CA SER A 116 26.80 8.20 -13.36
C SER A 116 25.68 7.17 -13.49
N MET A 117 25.39 6.69 -14.72
CA MET A 117 24.41 5.61 -14.90
C MET A 117 24.88 4.33 -14.20
N ASP A 118 26.10 3.86 -14.47
CA ASP A 118 26.57 2.57 -13.91
C ASP A 118 26.65 2.59 -12.38
N SER A 119 27.18 3.69 -11.82
CA SER A 119 27.22 3.91 -10.37
C SER A 119 25.82 4.01 -9.77
N GLY A 120 24.91 4.74 -10.43
CA GLY A 120 23.54 4.92 -9.96
C GLY A 120 22.76 3.60 -9.91
N PHE A 121 22.82 2.78 -10.96
CA PHE A 121 22.22 1.44 -10.95
C PHE A 121 22.82 0.53 -9.87
N LYS A 122 24.14 0.54 -9.72
CA LYS A 122 24.83 -0.32 -8.73
C LYS A 122 24.46 0.06 -7.29
N GLN A 123 24.38 1.34 -6.98
CA GLN A 123 24.09 1.81 -5.63
C GLN A 123 22.60 1.75 -5.30
N ALA A 124 21.72 2.02 -6.29
CA ALA A 124 20.28 1.93 -6.11
C ALA A 124 19.78 0.49 -5.89
N LEU A 125 20.52 -0.54 -6.33
CA LEU A 125 20.10 -1.94 -6.22
C LEU A 125 19.73 -2.36 -4.80
N ALA A 126 20.60 -2.08 -3.83
CA ALA A 126 20.35 -2.44 -2.44
C ALA A 126 19.07 -1.76 -1.92
N THR A 127 18.94 -0.44 -2.13
CA THR A 127 17.78 0.34 -1.70
C THR A 127 16.48 -0.14 -2.34
N VAL A 128 16.48 -0.47 -3.64
CA VAL A 128 15.27 -0.98 -4.33
C VAL A 128 14.89 -2.37 -3.85
N VAL A 129 15.86 -3.27 -3.66
CA VAL A 129 15.58 -4.62 -3.14
C VAL A 129 15.03 -4.52 -1.72
N ASP A 130 15.66 -3.74 -0.85
CA ASP A 130 15.22 -3.59 0.54
C ASP A 130 13.80 -3.02 0.64
N ALA A 131 13.51 -2.00 -0.16
CA ALA A 131 12.18 -1.39 -0.31
C ALA A 131 11.08 -2.38 -0.72
N ASN A 132 11.40 -3.31 -1.62
CA ASN A 132 10.43 -4.25 -2.18
C ASN A 132 10.25 -5.51 -1.31
N VAL A 133 11.28 -5.91 -0.55
CA VAL A 133 11.20 -7.10 0.33
C VAL A 133 10.15 -6.93 1.42
N THR A 134 10.04 -5.75 2.04
CA THR A 134 9.01 -5.49 3.07
C THR A 134 7.60 -5.60 2.52
N THR A 135 7.36 -5.02 1.34
CA THR A 135 6.07 -5.10 0.65
C THR A 135 5.76 -6.54 0.20
N LEU A 136 6.79 -7.30 -0.20
CA LEU A 136 6.64 -8.71 -0.54
C LEU A 136 6.28 -9.56 0.68
N ILE A 137 6.86 -9.29 1.85
CA ILE A 137 6.49 -9.94 3.11
C ILE A 137 5.00 -9.72 3.41
N ALA A 138 4.49 -8.49 3.26
CA ALA A 138 3.08 -8.19 3.44
C ALA A 138 2.20 -8.96 2.43
N ALA A 139 2.58 -8.98 1.14
CA ALA A 139 1.85 -9.70 0.11
C ALA A 139 1.80 -11.22 0.38
N VAL A 140 2.92 -11.83 0.80
CA VAL A 140 2.97 -13.26 1.13
C VAL A 140 2.04 -13.59 2.31
N ILE A 141 2.02 -12.75 3.34
CA ILE A 141 1.16 -12.98 4.51
C ILE A 141 -0.32 -12.79 4.14
N LEU A 142 -0.64 -11.77 3.34
CA LEU A 142 -1.99 -11.58 2.80
C LEU A 142 -2.44 -12.77 1.93
N PHE A 143 -1.53 -13.42 1.22
CA PHE A 143 -1.85 -14.61 0.43
C PHE A 143 -2.27 -15.81 1.31
N PHE A 144 -1.53 -16.04 2.40
CA PHE A 144 -1.82 -17.17 3.29
C PHE A 144 -3.04 -16.92 4.18
N LEU A 145 -3.26 -15.68 4.61
CA LEU A 145 -4.28 -15.36 5.61
C LEU A 145 -5.53 -14.67 5.04
N GLY A 146 -5.46 -14.11 3.83
CA GLY A 146 -6.62 -13.53 3.16
C GLY A 146 -7.60 -14.62 2.68
N SER A 147 -8.87 -14.28 2.55
CA SER A 147 -9.88 -15.11 1.86
C SER A 147 -10.14 -14.56 0.44
N GLY A 148 -10.70 -15.42 -0.42
CA GLY A 148 -11.10 -15.15 -1.81
C GLY A 148 -10.51 -13.90 -2.49
N PRO A 149 -11.19 -12.73 -2.42
CA PRO A 149 -10.76 -11.51 -3.11
C PRO A 149 -9.36 -10.99 -2.75
N ILE A 150 -8.95 -11.15 -1.48
CA ILE A 150 -7.68 -10.63 -0.95
C ILE A 150 -6.50 -11.48 -1.38
N LYS A 151 -6.70 -12.79 -1.52
CA LYS A 151 -5.67 -13.65 -2.14
C LYS A 151 -5.36 -13.19 -3.55
N GLY A 152 -6.36 -12.80 -4.34
CA GLY A 152 -6.16 -12.23 -5.67
C GLY A 152 -5.34 -10.93 -5.65
N PHE A 153 -5.64 -10.02 -4.72
CA PHE A 153 -4.82 -8.81 -4.49
C PHE A 153 -3.38 -9.16 -4.10
N ALA A 154 -3.19 -10.09 -3.16
CA ALA A 154 -1.88 -10.52 -2.69
C ALA A 154 -1.02 -11.12 -3.80
N VAL A 155 -1.60 -12.00 -4.63
CA VAL A 155 -0.90 -12.64 -5.77
C VAL A 155 -0.48 -11.60 -6.80
N THR A 156 -1.40 -10.70 -7.19
CA THR A 156 -1.10 -9.64 -8.17
C THR A 156 -0.03 -8.68 -7.67
N LEU A 157 -0.10 -8.28 -6.39
CA LEU A 157 0.91 -7.44 -5.75
C LEU A 157 2.29 -8.14 -5.68
N ALA A 158 2.34 -9.41 -5.26
CA ALA A 158 3.58 -10.17 -5.16
C ALA A 158 4.27 -10.35 -6.53
N ILE A 159 3.51 -10.77 -7.54
CA ILE A 159 4.01 -10.85 -8.93
C ILE A 159 4.47 -9.48 -9.40
N GLY A 160 3.68 -8.44 -9.12
CA GLY A 160 3.98 -7.07 -9.46
C GLY A 160 5.32 -6.58 -8.91
N ILE A 161 5.60 -6.87 -7.64
CA ILE A 161 6.87 -6.51 -7.00
C ILE A 161 8.05 -7.24 -7.66
N VAL A 162 7.94 -8.55 -7.86
CA VAL A 162 9.03 -9.36 -8.46
C VAL A 162 9.31 -8.92 -9.90
N THR A 163 8.28 -8.73 -10.70
CA THR A 163 8.39 -8.27 -12.10
C THR A 163 8.91 -6.84 -12.18
N THR A 164 8.55 -5.97 -11.22
CA THR A 164 9.09 -4.60 -11.12
C THR A 164 10.59 -4.60 -10.88
N VAL A 165 11.09 -5.36 -9.91
CA VAL A 165 12.54 -5.46 -9.65
C VAL A 165 13.26 -5.98 -10.89
N PHE A 166 12.71 -6.99 -11.55
CA PHE A 166 13.27 -7.52 -12.79
C PHE A 166 13.33 -6.48 -13.92
N THR A 167 12.22 -5.79 -14.18
CA THR A 167 12.13 -4.79 -15.26
C THR A 167 13.03 -3.58 -14.98
N ALA A 168 13.07 -3.09 -13.74
CA ALA A 168 13.92 -1.97 -13.34
C ALA A 168 15.42 -2.26 -13.53
N PHE A 169 15.91 -3.46 -13.18
CA PHE A 169 17.35 -3.74 -13.23
C PHE A 169 17.83 -4.44 -14.50
N THR A 170 16.94 -5.15 -15.19
CA THR A 170 17.28 -5.86 -16.44
C THR A 170 16.90 -5.02 -17.64
N LEU A 171 15.60 -4.75 -17.79
CA LEU A 171 15.06 -4.11 -19.00
C LEU A 171 15.43 -2.62 -19.06
N THR A 172 15.18 -1.85 -18.00
CA THR A 172 15.52 -0.42 -17.95
C THR A 172 17.02 -0.20 -18.13
N ARG A 173 17.87 -1.01 -17.46
CA ARG A 173 19.33 -0.94 -17.62
C ARG A 173 19.75 -1.21 -19.07
N TRP A 174 19.16 -2.21 -19.71
CA TRP A 174 19.41 -2.52 -21.12
C TRP A 174 18.96 -1.38 -22.05
N LEU A 175 17.76 -0.84 -21.87
CA LEU A 175 17.23 0.29 -22.65
C LEU A 175 18.09 1.55 -22.49
N VAL A 176 18.52 1.86 -21.26
CA VAL A 176 19.45 2.96 -20.98
C VAL A 176 20.79 2.72 -21.68
N ALA A 177 21.36 1.52 -21.59
CA ALA A 177 22.65 1.22 -22.21
C ALA A 177 22.58 1.35 -23.74
N PHE A 178 21.49 0.88 -24.34
CA PHE A 178 21.22 1.04 -25.77
C PHE A 178 21.11 2.51 -26.16
N TRP A 179 20.35 3.30 -25.40
CA TRP A 179 20.20 4.73 -25.62
C TRP A 179 21.53 5.49 -25.51
N LEU A 180 22.32 5.22 -24.47
CA LEU A 180 23.65 5.83 -24.28
C LEU A 180 24.59 5.54 -25.44
N ARG A 181 24.64 4.28 -25.91
CA ARG A 181 25.47 3.88 -27.05
C ARG A 181 25.08 4.60 -28.35
N ARG A 182 23.78 4.78 -28.56
CA ARG A 182 23.22 5.38 -29.80
C ARG A 182 23.30 6.90 -29.83
N GLN A 183 22.89 7.57 -28.75
CA GLN A 183 22.75 9.04 -28.75
C GLN A 183 23.96 9.78 -28.16
N ARG A 184 24.80 9.12 -27.35
CA ARG A 184 25.98 9.71 -26.69
C ARG A 184 25.70 11.13 -26.14
N PRO A 185 24.66 11.29 -25.29
CA PRO A 185 24.27 12.58 -24.76
C PRO A 185 25.43 13.24 -24.00
N LYS A 186 25.53 14.57 -24.07
CA LYS A 186 26.53 15.36 -23.32
C LYS A 186 25.96 15.93 -22.02
N THR A 187 24.64 16.00 -21.89
CA THR A 187 23.94 16.49 -20.70
C THR A 187 22.90 15.48 -20.23
N MET A 188 22.62 15.48 -18.92
CA MET A 188 21.58 14.64 -18.35
C MET A 188 20.20 15.09 -18.87
N PRO A 189 19.33 14.16 -19.29
CA PRO A 189 17.96 14.50 -19.65
C PRO A 189 17.22 15.07 -18.44
N SER A 190 16.77 16.32 -18.55
CA SER A 190 15.87 16.92 -17.58
C SER A 190 14.42 16.79 -18.05
N GLY A 191 13.51 16.53 -17.11
CA GLY A 191 12.08 16.70 -17.36
C GLY A 191 11.71 18.17 -17.51
N VAL A 192 10.48 18.41 -17.96
CA VAL A 192 9.88 19.74 -18.13
C VAL A 192 9.53 20.37 -16.78
N MET A 193 9.19 19.55 -15.78
CA MET A 193 8.81 20.01 -14.43
C MET A 193 9.70 19.37 -13.36
N ARG A 194 10.15 20.18 -12.40
CA ARG A 194 10.83 19.72 -11.17
C ARG A 194 9.95 20.07 -9.99
N LEU A 195 9.21 19.08 -9.47
CA LEU A 195 8.35 19.26 -8.30
C LEU A 195 9.13 19.70 -7.06
N VAL A 196 10.35 19.16 -6.89
CA VAL A 196 11.26 19.54 -5.83
C VAL A 196 12.52 20.12 -6.47
N PRO A 197 12.81 21.43 -6.27
CA PRO A 197 14.03 22.04 -6.77
C PRO A 197 15.30 21.38 -6.19
N ASP A 198 16.38 21.38 -6.97
CA ASP A 198 17.63 20.71 -6.62
C ASP A 198 18.34 21.29 -5.38
N ASP A 199 18.08 22.57 -5.06
CA ASP A 199 18.66 23.29 -3.91
C ASP A 199 17.62 23.50 -2.80
N THR A 200 16.67 22.56 -2.65
CA THR A 200 15.69 22.62 -1.57
C THR A 200 16.39 22.43 -0.23
N ARG A 201 16.17 23.37 0.70
CA ARG A 201 16.76 23.40 2.06
C ARG A 201 15.68 23.62 3.10
N VAL A 202 14.78 22.65 3.23
CA VAL A 202 13.74 22.67 4.26
C VAL A 202 14.36 22.30 5.61
N PRO A 203 14.19 23.12 6.67
CA PRO A 203 14.72 22.84 8.00
C PRO A 203 13.78 21.92 8.80
N PHE A 204 13.69 20.65 8.43
CA PHE A 204 12.78 19.68 9.05
C PHE A 204 13.01 19.52 10.56
N MET A 205 14.25 19.55 11.01
CA MET A 205 14.61 19.45 12.42
C MET A 205 14.15 20.66 13.23
N ALA A 206 13.95 21.83 12.61
CA ALA A 206 13.36 22.98 13.30
C ALA A 206 11.87 22.75 13.60
N PHE A 207 11.16 22.09 12.68
CA PHE A 207 9.73 21.79 12.83
C PHE A 207 9.42 20.52 13.63
N ARG A 208 10.44 19.72 14.00
CA ARG A 208 10.26 18.41 14.66
C ARG A 208 9.35 18.45 15.90
N LYS A 209 9.40 19.53 16.70
CA LYS A 209 8.57 19.64 17.90
C LYS A 209 7.08 19.73 17.54
N TYR A 210 6.75 20.56 16.55
CA TYR A 210 5.39 20.70 16.05
C TYR A 210 4.91 19.40 15.40
N ALA A 211 5.75 18.77 14.58
CA ALA A 211 5.45 17.48 13.97
C ALA A 211 5.16 16.39 15.01
N PHE A 212 6.02 16.23 16.02
CA PHE A 212 5.82 15.25 17.09
C PHE A 212 4.58 15.54 17.93
N THR A 213 4.31 16.81 18.25
CA THR A 213 3.09 17.18 18.97
C THR A 213 1.85 16.89 18.15
N LEU A 214 1.82 17.25 16.86
CA LEU A 214 0.70 16.97 15.97
C LEU A 214 0.46 15.47 15.82
N SER A 215 1.52 14.70 15.52
CA SER A 215 1.46 13.24 15.43
C SER A 215 0.95 12.60 16.71
N LEU A 216 1.46 13.02 17.86
CA LEU A 216 1.00 12.49 19.15
C LEU A 216 -0.48 12.82 19.40
N LEU A 217 -0.90 14.05 19.13
CA LEU A 217 -2.30 14.46 19.28
C LEU A 217 -3.22 13.67 18.34
N LEU A 218 -2.84 13.49 17.08
CA LEU A 218 -3.62 12.71 16.12
C LEU A 218 -3.68 11.23 16.49
N SER A 219 -2.58 10.64 16.98
CA SER A 219 -2.58 9.26 17.47
C SER A 219 -3.47 9.09 18.71
N ILE A 220 -3.43 10.03 19.67
CA ILE A 220 -4.31 10.01 20.85
C ILE A 220 -5.77 10.19 20.43
N ALA A 221 -6.06 11.14 19.53
CA ALA A 221 -7.41 11.35 19.02
C ALA A 221 -7.95 10.11 18.28
N SER A 222 -7.10 9.46 17.48
CA SER A 222 -7.44 8.22 16.77
C SER A 222 -7.75 7.08 17.74
N ALA A 223 -6.92 6.91 18.78
CA ALA A 223 -7.15 5.91 19.82
C ALA A 223 -8.43 6.22 20.63
N ALA A 224 -8.63 7.48 21.02
CA ALA A 224 -9.83 7.90 21.73
C ALA A 224 -11.10 7.68 20.89
N ALA A 225 -11.09 8.05 19.61
CA ALA A 225 -12.19 7.80 18.68
C ALA A 225 -12.50 6.30 18.59
N PHE A 226 -11.47 5.45 18.47
CA PHE A 226 -11.64 3.99 18.44
C PHE A 226 -12.37 3.44 19.68
N PHE A 227 -12.02 3.91 20.89
CA PHE A 227 -12.66 3.43 22.12
C PHE A 227 -14.03 4.07 22.42
N THR A 228 -14.33 5.24 21.87
CA THR A 228 -15.57 5.99 22.18
C THR A 228 -16.65 5.87 21.13
N VAL A 229 -16.29 5.96 19.85
CA VAL A 229 -17.21 5.84 18.71
C VAL A 229 -17.32 4.38 18.28
N GLY A 230 -16.22 3.63 18.36
CA GLY A 230 -16.15 2.26 17.88
C GLY A 230 -15.92 2.18 16.37
N MET A 231 -15.57 0.99 15.91
CA MET A 231 -15.31 0.70 14.49
C MET A 231 -16.56 0.12 13.82
N ASN A 232 -16.82 0.53 12.58
CA ASN A 232 -17.92 0.00 11.77
C ASN A 232 -17.53 -1.35 11.16
N TYR A 233 -17.56 -2.42 11.95
CA TYR A 233 -17.20 -3.76 11.48
C TYR A 233 -18.20 -4.30 10.46
N GLY A 234 -17.66 -4.83 9.36
CA GLY A 234 -18.39 -5.56 8.32
C GLY A 234 -18.76 -6.99 8.72
N ILE A 235 -19.48 -7.66 7.81
CA ILE A 235 -19.98 -9.03 8.03
C ILE A 235 -18.86 -10.06 8.22
N ASP A 236 -17.65 -9.80 7.70
CA ASP A 236 -16.49 -10.68 7.90
C ASP A 236 -16.09 -10.81 9.38
N PHE A 237 -16.39 -9.79 10.21
CA PHE A 237 -16.03 -9.77 11.63
C PHE A 237 -17.25 -9.87 12.55
N ARG A 238 -18.38 -9.27 12.17
CA ARG A 238 -19.61 -9.33 12.97
C ARG A 238 -20.48 -10.55 12.67
N GLY A 239 -20.31 -11.19 11.50
CA GLY A 239 -21.30 -12.11 10.96
C GLY A 239 -22.56 -11.37 10.47
N GLY A 240 -23.45 -12.11 9.83
CA GLY A 240 -24.71 -11.58 9.29
C GLY A 240 -24.74 -11.61 7.77
N SER A 241 -25.55 -10.74 7.17
CA SER A 241 -25.79 -10.71 5.72
C SER A 241 -25.60 -9.31 5.13
N SER A 242 -24.97 -9.25 3.96
CA SER A 242 -24.82 -8.05 3.13
C SER A 242 -25.40 -8.33 1.75
N ILE A 243 -26.40 -7.55 1.36
CA ILE A 243 -27.19 -7.76 0.16
C ILE A 243 -27.18 -6.48 -0.65
N GLU A 244 -26.69 -6.57 -1.87
CA GLU A 244 -26.72 -5.49 -2.85
C GLU A 244 -27.85 -5.73 -3.83
N VAL A 245 -28.80 -4.81 -3.86
CA VAL A 245 -29.94 -4.84 -4.77
C VAL A 245 -29.92 -3.63 -5.69
N GLN A 246 -30.38 -3.82 -6.92
CA GLN A 246 -30.57 -2.76 -7.90
C GLN A 246 -32.05 -2.64 -8.25
N ALA A 247 -32.61 -1.43 -8.19
CA ALA A 247 -33.98 -1.16 -8.58
C ALA A 247 -34.18 -1.45 -10.08
N LYS A 248 -35.19 -2.26 -10.42
CA LYS A 248 -35.61 -2.45 -11.81
C LYS A 248 -36.21 -1.16 -12.40
N GLY A 249 -36.82 -0.33 -11.54
CA GLY A 249 -37.29 1.02 -11.85
C GLY A 249 -36.18 2.07 -11.95
N GLN A 250 -36.56 3.36 -12.03
CA GLN A 250 -35.60 4.45 -12.24
C GLN A 250 -34.77 4.83 -11.00
N GLN A 251 -35.32 4.64 -9.79
CA GLN A 251 -34.66 4.92 -8.51
C GLN A 251 -35.09 3.89 -7.48
N ALA A 252 -34.23 3.63 -6.50
CA ALA A 252 -34.56 2.80 -5.36
C ALA A 252 -35.25 3.62 -4.28
N ASP A 253 -36.31 3.08 -3.68
CA ASP A 253 -36.99 3.71 -2.56
C ASP A 253 -36.50 3.07 -1.24
N ILE A 254 -35.56 3.75 -0.58
CA ILE A 254 -34.98 3.30 0.69
C ILE A 254 -36.05 3.19 1.78
N GLY A 255 -37.05 4.08 1.75
CA GLY A 255 -38.14 4.10 2.72
C GLY A 255 -38.97 2.83 2.61
N ASP A 256 -39.41 2.52 1.40
CA ASP A 256 -40.15 1.29 1.08
C ASP A 256 -39.35 0.03 1.43
N ILE A 257 -38.08 -0.05 1.04
CA ILE A 257 -37.21 -1.18 1.40
C ILE A 257 -37.15 -1.33 2.93
N ARG A 258 -36.89 -0.25 3.66
CA ARG A 258 -36.77 -0.29 5.13
C ARG A 258 -38.07 -0.71 5.79
N GLU A 259 -39.21 -0.22 5.30
CA GLU A 259 -40.54 -0.57 5.83
C GLU A 259 -40.84 -2.06 5.62
N ARG A 260 -40.64 -2.56 4.39
CA ARG A 260 -40.83 -3.99 4.06
C ARG A 260 -39.94 -4.90 4.90
N LEU A 261 -38.68 -4.52 5.13
CA LEU A 261 -37.74 -5.33 5.90
C LEU A 261 -37.98 -5.28 7.41
N THR A 262 -38.48 -4.16 7.94
CA THR A 262 -38.83 -4.05 9.37
C THR A 262 -39.97 -5.01 9.73
N GLY A 263 -40.91 -5.25 8.81
CA GLY A 263 -42.01 -6.21 8.98
C GLY A 263 -41.60 -7.68 9.02
N LEU A 264 -40.34 -8.01 8.70
CA LEU A 264 -39.84 -9.39 8.64
C LEU A 264 -39.19 -9.88 9.96
N GLU A 265 -39.15 -9.04 10.99
CA GLU A 265 -38.58 -9.32 12.32
C GLU A 265 -37.11 -9.78 12.27
N LEU A 266 -36.32 -9.19 11.38
CA LEU A 266 -34.90 -9.55 11.13
C LEU A 266 -33.92 -8.87 12.10
N GLY A 267 -34.42 -8.18 13.13
CA GLY A 267 -33.59 -7.39 14.06
C GLY A 267 -33.09 -6.08 13.44
N GLU A 268 -31.82 -5.74 13.69
CA GLU A 268 -31.21 -4.53 13.13
C GLU A 268 -30.94 -4.68 11.63
N VAL A 269 -31.69 -3.94 10.83
CA VAL A 269 -31.52 -3.84 9.37
C VAL A 269 -31.06 -2.43 9.02
N GLN A 270 -29.91 -2.34 8.36
CA GLN A 270 -29.38 -1.09 7.81
C GLN A 270 -29.61 -1.08 6.30
N VAL A 271 -30.20 0.00 5.80
CA VAL A 271 -30.47 0.20 4.37
C VAL A 271 -29.87 1.55 3.98
N GLN A 272 -28.95 1.52 3.02
CA GLN A 272 -28.23 2.69 2.52
C GLN A 272 -28.08 2.62 0.99
N GLU A 273 -28.02 3.78 0.34
CA GLU A 273 -27.60 3.86 -1.07
C GLU A 273 -26.17 3.35 -1.24
N PHE A 274 -25.86 2.84 -2.43
CA PHE A 274 -24.56 2.25 -2.74
C PHE A 274 -24.12 2.55 -4.17
N GLY A 275 -23.23 3.53 -4.35
CA GLY A 275 -22.74 3.95 -5.65
C GLY A 275 -23.73 4.79 -6.48
N SER A 276 -24.90 4.24 -6.83
CA SER A 276 -25.91 4.92 -7.66
C SER A 276 -27.27 5.03 -6.98
N THR A 277 -28.11 5.97 -7.43
CA THR A 277 -29.51 6.15 -6.93
C THR A 277 -30.43 4.94 -7.16
N ARG A 278 -29.97 3.93 -7.90
CA ARG A 278 -30.70 2.68 -8.15
C ARG A 278 -30.22 1.53 -7.28
N ASP A 279 -29.05 1.68 -6.66
CA ASP A 279 -28.33 0.61 -6.03
C ASP A 279 -28.37 0.80 -4.52
N VAL A 280 -28.78 -0.23 -3.80
CA VAL A 280 -28.98 -0.18 -2.36
C VAL A 280 -28.24 -1.34 -1.72
N LEU A 281 -27.50 -1.03 -0.67
CA LEU A 281 -26.86 -2.00 0.20
C LEU A 281 -27.72 -2.18 1.45
N ILE A 282 -28.14 -3.42 1.65
CA ILE A 282 -28.91 -3.88 2.81
C ILE A 282 -27.96 -4.71 3.66
N ARG A 283 -27.76 -4.32 4.92
CA ARG A 283 -27.03 -5.11 5.91
C ARG A 283 -27.97 -5.58 7.00
N ILE A 284 -27.84 -6.84 7.37
CA ILE A 284 -28.66 -7.50 8.39
C ILE A 284 -27.72 -8.07 9.42
N GLY A 285 -27.95 -7.73 10.70
CA GLY A 285 -27.19 -8.28 11.81
C GLY A 285 -27.40 -9.79 11.98
N THR A 286 -26.58 -10.41 12.81
CA THR A 286 -26.68 -11.84 13.09
C THR A 286 -28.03 -12.20 13.72
N GLN A 287 -28.63 -13.31 13.29
CA GLN A 287 -29.96 -13.78 13.72
C GLN A 287 -29.91 -14.67 14.98
N GLY A 288 -28.73 -15.01 15.49
CA GLY A 288 -28.55 -15.76 16.74
C GLY A 288 -28.93 -17.25 16.71
N GLY A 289 -29.59 -17.72 15.64
CA GLY A 289 -29.99 -19.11 15.44
C GLY A 289 -28.98 -19.99 14.69
N GLY A 290 -27.72 -19.56 14.58
CA GLY A 290 -26.67 -20.22 13.80
C GLY A 290 -26.83 -20.02 12.29
N ASP A 291 -26.04 -20.74 11.49
CA ASP A 291 -25.88 -20.49 10.05
C ASP A 291 -27.19 -20.64 9.26
N VAL A 292 -28.09 -21.52 9.69
CA VAL A 292 -29.42 -21.72 9.06
C VAL A 292 -30.32 -20.50 9.23
N ALA A 293 -30.22 -19.81 10.36
CA ALA A 293 -31.03 -18.60 10.61
C ALA A 293 -30.60 -17.44 9.71
N GLU A 294 -29.28 -17.29 9.47
CA GLU A 294 -28.75 -16.29 8.53
C GLU A 294 -29.26 -16.53 7.10
N GLN A 295 -29.25 -17.78 6.66
CA GLN A 295 -29.75 -18.18 5.34
C GLN A 295 -31.25 -17.95 5.20
N SER A 296 -32.03 -18.25 6.24
CA SER A 296 -33.47 -17.98 6.28
C SER A 296 -33.78 -16.48 6.18
N ALA A 297 -32.99 -15.62 6.86
CA ALA A 297 -33.14 -14.17 6.77
C ALA A 297 -32.98 -13.66 5.33
N VAL A 298 -31.96 -14.13 4.61
CA VAL A 298 -31.76 -13.77 3.19
C VAL A 298 -32.91 -14.24 2.31
N GLN A 299 -33.45 -15.44 2.53
CA GLN A 299 -34.60 -15.92 1.78
C GLN A 299 -35.86 -15.08 2.00
N LYS A 300 -36.11 -14.62 3.23
CA LYS A 300 -37.21 -13.69 3.54
C LYS A 300 -37.03 -12.36 2.79
N VAL A 301 -35.81 -11.80 2.81
CA VAL A 301 -35.48 -10.55 2.10
C VAL A 301 -35.67 -10.71 0.59
N ARG A 302 -35.17 -11.82 0.03
CA ARG A 302 -35.35 -12.15 -1.38
C ARG A 302 -36.81 -12.18 -1.76
N SER A 303 -37.62 -12.92 -1.01
CA SER A 303 -39.06 -13.04 -1.27
C SER A 303 -39.80 -11.69 -1.20
N ALA A 304 -39.34 -10.77 -0.35
CA ALA A 304 -39.96 -9.45 -0.18
C ALA A 304 -39.58 -8.43 -1.27
N LEU A 305 -38.41 -8.58 -1.91
CA LEU A 305 -37.84 -7.56 -2.81
C LEU A 305 -37.64 -8.04 -4.26
N GLU A 306 -37.65 -9.35 -4.54
CA GLU A 306 -37.31 -9.89 -5.87
C GLU A 306 -38.23 -9.43 -7.01
N SER A 307 -39.45 -8.99 -6.70
CA SER A 307 -40.37 -8.43 -7.70
C SER A 307 -39.85 -7.13 -8.29
N ASP A 308 -39.39 -6.22 -7.44
CA ASP A 308 -39.07 -4.83 -7.78
C ASP A 308 -37.56 -4.59 -7.94
N TYR A 309 -36.75 -5.48 -7.36
CA TYR A 309 -35.29 -5.34 -7.30
C TYR A 309 -34.57 -6.57 -7.89
N GLU A 310 -33.44 -6.32 -8.53
CA GLU A 310 -32.48 -7.34 -8.97
C GLU A 310 -31.40 -7.53 -7.90
N PHE A 311 -31.17 -8.76 -7.47
CA PHE A 311 -30.13 -9.09 -6.50
C PHE A 311 -28.78 -9.20 -7.20
N ARG A 312 -27.94 -8.18 -7.03
CA ARG A 312 -26.63 -8.10 -7.66
C ARG A 312 -25.55 -8.81 -6.85
N ARG A 313 -25.63 -8.78 -5.53
CA ARG A 313 -24.70 -9.48 -4.66
C ARG A 313 -25.36 -9.88 -3.35
N ILE A 314 -25.08 -11.10 -2.89
CA ILE A 314 -25.53 -11.62 -1.60
C ILE A 314 -24.31 -12.23 -0.94
N GLU A 315 -23.96 -11.73 0.23
CA GLU A 315 -22.90 -12.29 1.07
C GLU A 315 -23.49 -12.61 2.44
N VAL A 316 -23.34 -13.85 2.86
CA VAL A 316 -23.80 -14.36 4.16
C VAL A 316 -22.62 -14.99 4.86
N VAL A 317 -22.32 -14.53 6.06
CA VAL A 317 -21.24 -15.05 6.89
C VAL A 317 -21.81 -15.50 8.23
N GLY A 318 -21.76 -16.80 8.47
CA GLY A 318 -22.20 -17.39 9.73
C GLY A 318 -21.30 -17.01 10.91
N PRO A 319 -21.80 -17.07 12.17
CA PRO A 319 -21.04 -16.72 13.36
C PRO A 319 -19.73 -17.52 13.53
N THR A 320 -19.73 -18.78 13.09
CA THR A 320 -18.54 -19.65 13.14
C THR A 320 -17.43 -19.09 12.25
N VAL A 321 -17.77 -18.77 11.01
CA VAL A 321 -16.82 -18.27 10.00
C VAL A 321 -16.35 -16.87 10.36
N SER A 322 -17.24 -15.97 10.79
CA SER A 322 -16.84 -14.60 11.18
C SER A 322 -15.88 -14.59 12.37
N SER A 323 -16.08 -15.48 13.35
CA SER A 323 -15.16 -15.61 14.49
C SER A 323 -13.76 -16.09 14.07
N GLU A 324 -13.69 -17.04 13.13
CA GLU A 324 -12.43 -17.55 12.59
C GLU A 324 -11.73 -16.49 11.72
N LEU A 325 -12.48 -15.80 10.85
CA LEU A 325 -11.97 -14.69 10.03
C LEU A 325 -11.45 -13.53 10.90
N ALA A 326 -12.14 -13.19 11.98
CA ALA A 326 -11.70 -12.17 12.92
C ALA A 326 -10.39 -12.54 13.60
N PHE A 327 -10.27 -13.79 14.06
CA PHE A 327 -9.04 -14.29 14.68
C PHE A 327 -7.87 -14.33 13.67
N ASN A 328 -8.09 -14.93 12.50
CA ASN A 328 -7.08 -15.06 11.45
C ASN A 328 -6.65 -13.70 10.90
N GLY A 329 -7.58 -12.77 10.68
CA GLY A 329 -7.28 -11.41 10.25
C GLY A 329 -6.44 -10.66 11.26
N THR A 330 -6.82 -10.70 12.55
CA THR A 330 -6.07 -10.05 13.63
C THR A 330 -4.66 -10.63 13.79
N MET A 331 -4.56 -11.96 13.81
CA MET A 331 -3.27 -12.65 13.88
C MET A 331 -2.40 -12.38 12.66
N GLY A 332 -3.00 -12.22 11.48
CA GLY A 332 -2.27 -11.88 10.27
C GLY A 332 -1.67 -10.50 10.25
N VAL A 333 -2.42 -9.51 10.74
CA VAL A 333 -1.88 -8.15 10.91
C VAL A 333 -0.70 -8.18 11.86
N LEU A 334 -0.85 -8.82 13.02
CA LEU A 334 0.22 -8.88 14.03
C LEU A 334 1.45 -9.68 13.53
N ALA A 335 1.24 -10.80 12.86
CA ALA A 335 2.32 -11.59 12.26
C ALA A 335 3.04 -10.82 11.15
N SER A 336 2.30 -10.07 10.33
CA SER A 336 2.86 -9.23 9.27
C SER A 336 3.69 -8.09 9.82
N LEU A 337 3.14 -7.35 10.80
CA LEU A 337 3.88 -6.33 11.51
C LEU A 337 5.16 -6.94 12.11
N LEU A 338 5.04 -8.02 12.89
CA LEU A 338 6.21 -8.67 13.49
C LEU A 338 7.26 -9.09 12.45
N ALA A 339 6.87 -9.72 11.34
CA ALA A 339 7.78 -10.15 10.29
C ALA A 339 8.51 -8.95 9.65
N MET A 340 7.79 -7.85 9.38
CA MET A 340 8.39 -6.61 8.88
C MET A 340 9.36 -6.00 9.90
N LEU A 341 9.00 -5.99 11.19
CA LEU A 341 9.86 -5.48 12.26
C LEU A 341 11.14 -6.32 12.41
N VAL A 342 11.03 -7.64 12.34
CA VAL A 342 12.19 -8.55 12.37
C VAL A 342 13.10 -8.30 11.17
N TYR A 343 12.54 -8.15 9.97
CA TYR A 343 13.32 -7.82 8.78
C TYR A 343 14.09 -6.50 8.97
N ILE A 344 13.43 -5.44 9.43
CA ILE A 344 14.08 -4.14 9.67
C ILE A 344 15.16 -4.27 10.75
N TRP A 345 14.89 -4.99 11.84
CA TRP A 345 15.85 -5.20 12.92
C TRP A 345 17.11 -5.93 12.47
N VAL A 346 16.99 -6.91 11.58
CA VAL A 346 18.16 -7.62 11.02
C VAL A 346 18.89 -6.73 10.00
N ARG A 347 18.15 -5.92 9.23
CA ARG A 347 18.70 -5.11 8.14
C ARG A 347 19.36 -3.81 8.62
N PHE A 348 18.91 -3.25 9.75
CA PHE A 348 19.33 -1.97 10.28
C PHE A 348 19.84 -2.06 11.72
N GLU A 349 20.67 -1.10 12.14
CA GLU A 349 21.05 -0.99 13.55
C GLU A 349 19.82 -0.71 14.42
N TRP A 350 19.86 -1.13 15.69
CA TRP A 350 18.71 -1.10 16.59
C TRP A 350 18.05 0.29 16.73
N GLN A 351 18.80 1.39 16.58
CA GLN A 351 18.24 2.76 16.64
C GLN A 351 17.30 3.04 15.46
N PHE A 352 17.72 2.65 14.25
CA PHE A 352 16.90 2.77 13.05
C PHE A 352 15.74 1.77 13.13
N GLY A 353 16.01 0.53 13.58
CA GLY A 353 14.97 -0.46 13.86
C GLY A 353 13.85 0.12 14.70
N LEU A 354 14.17 0.58 15.92
CA LEU A 354 13.20 1.16 16.86
C LEU A 354 12.45 2.37 16.28
N GLY A 355 13.15 3.26 15.57
CA GLY A 355 12.52 4.40 14.91
C GLY A 355 11.48 3.99 13.87
N ALA A 356 11.80 3.00 13.02
CA ALA A 356 10.85 2.48 12.03
C ALA A 356 9.67 1.77 12.70
N ILE A 357 9.89 1.04 13.80
CA ILE A 357 8.81 0.41 14.58
C ILE A 357 7.81 1.48 15.04
N ILE A 358 8.30 2.53 15.70
CA ILE A 358 7.46 3.61 16.24
C ILE A 358 6.68 4.31 15.13
N SER A 359 7.33 4.64 14.01
CA SER A 359 6.67 5.28 12.85
C SER A 359 5.58 4.38 12.27
N THR A 360 5.83 3.08 12.16
CA THR A 360 4.86 2.11 11.64
C THR A 360 3.64 1.99 12.55
N PHE A 361 3.84 1.91 13.86
CA PHE A 361 2.74 1.90 14.83
C PHE A 361 1.90 3.18 14.75
N HIS A 362 2.56 4.34 14.62
CA HIS A 362 1.87 5.61 14.41
C HIS A 362 0.96 5.54 13.18
N ASP A 363 1.44 5.02 12.06
CA ASP A 363 0.65 4.97 10.81
C ASP A 363 -0.53 4.02 10.92
N VAL A 364 -0.36 2.86 11.55
CA VAL A 364 -1.45 1.92 11.82
C VAL A 364 -2.52 2.55 12.71
N ILE A 365 -2.13 3.30 13.74
CA ILE A 365 -3.06 4.01 14.61
C ILE A 365 -3.83 5.08 13.84
N LEU A 366 -3.16 5.86 12.99
CA LEU A 366 -3.82 6.86 12.15
C LEU A 366 -4.79 6.23 11.16
N MET A 367 -4.43 5.09 10.55
CA MET A 367 -5.31 4.33 9.67
C MET A 367 -6.55 3.84 10.41
N ILE A 368 -6.40 3.28 11.62
CA ILE A 368 -7.53 2.88 12.46
C ILE A 368 -8.42 4.08 12.79
N GLY A 369 -7.81 5.21 13.19
CA GLY A 369 -8.53 6.45 13.46
C GLY A 369 -9.32 6.95 12.25
N PHE A 370 -8.73 6.86 11.06
CA PHE A 370 -9.39 7.21 9.81
C PHE A 370 -10.61 6.34 9.54
N TYR A 371 -10.53 5.01 9.69
CA TYR A 371 -11.69 4.12 9.53
C TYR A 371 -12.83 4.49 10.48
N VAL A 372 -12.49 4.79 11.73
CA VAL A 372 -13.48 5.18 12.75
C VAL A 372 -14.14 6.51 12.41
N VAL A 373 -13.35 7.54 12.10
CA VAL A 373 -13.86 8.89 11.83
C VAL A 373 -14.62 8.96 10.51
N ALA A 374 -14.14 8.25 9.47
CA ALA A 374 -14.79 8.22 8.17
C ALA A 374 -16.04 7.33 8.14
N GLY A 375 -16.26 6.49 9.17
CA GLY A 375 -17.39 5.55 9.23
C GLY A 375 -17.34 4.47 8.15
N ILE A 376 -16.19 4.29 7.49
CA ILE A 376 -15.99 3.31 6.43
C ILE A 376 -16.05 1.91 7.06
N GLU A 377 -16.74 0.99 6.38
CA GLU A 377 -16.84 -0.40 6.81
C GLU A 377 -15.44 -1.03 6.92
N PHE A 378 -15.15 -1.63 8.07
CA PHE A 378 -13.95 -2.40 8.33
C PHE A 378 -14.20 -3.87 8.03
N ASN A 379 -13.63 -4.36 6.94
CA ASN A 379 -13.75 -5.73 6.46
C ASN A 379 -12.35 -6.29 6.12
N LEU A 380 -12.25 -7.48 5.54
CA LEU A 380 -10.93 -8.06 5.25
C LEU A 380 -10.13 -7.24 4.21
N THR A 381 -10.80 -6.52 3.30
CA THR A 381 -10.11 -5.61 2.36
C THR A 381 -9.48 -4.41 3.07
N SER A 382 -10.07 -3.98 4.19
CA SER A 382 -9.51 -2.96 5.06
C SER A 382 -8.18 -3.40 5.69
N ILE A 383 -8.07 -4.67 6.10
CA ILE A 383 -6.80 -5.25 6.56
C ILE A 383 -5.75 -5.24 5.44
N ALA A 384 -6.14 -5.62 4.23
CA ALA A 384 -5.24 -5.59 3.07
C ALA A 384 -4.73 -4.17 2.79
N ALA A 385 -5.60 -3.15 2.89
CA ALA A 385 -5.21 -1.76 2.76
C ALA A 385 -4.18 -1.36 3.84
N ILE A 386 -4.47 -1.64 5.12
CA ILE A 386 -3.55 -1.32 6.23
C ILE A 386 -2.18 -1.96 6.02
N LEU A 387 -2.12 -3.26 5.71
CA LEU A 387 -0.86 -3.97 5.51
C LEU A 387 -0.07 -3.46 4.30
N THR A 388 -0.78 -3.09 3.23
CA THR A 388 -0.14 -2.49 2.06
C THR A 388 0.44 -1.11 2.38
N ILE A 389 -0.28 -0.28 3.15
CA ILE A 389 0.18 1.03 3.59
C ILE A 389 1.36 0.92 4.54
N VAL A 390 1.36 -0.06 5.43
CA VAL A 390 2.53 -0.32 6.28
C VAL A 390 3.75 -0.66 5.43
N GLY A 391 3.61 -1.54 4.43
CA GLY A 391 4.69 -1.85 3.48
C GLY A 391 5.20 -0.60 2.75
N TYR A 392 4.28 0.24 2.25
CA TYR A 392 4.59 1.50 1.59
C TYR A 392 5.31 2.50 2.51
N SER A 393 4.81 2.73 3.72
CA SER A 393 5.42 3.68 4.67
C SER A 393 6.80 3.23 5.14
N ILE A 394 6.95 1.92 5.37
CA ILE A 394 8.26 1.33 5.70
C ILE A 394 9.23 1.49 4.52
N ASN A 395 8.79 1.32 3.26
CA ASN A 395 9.63 1.56 2.09
C ASN A 395 10.22 2.99 2.13
N ASP A 396 9.39 4.03 2.28
CA ASP A 396 9.88 5.40 2.38
C ASP A 396 10.82 5.61 3.58
N THR A 397 10.51 5.01 4.73
CA THR A 397 11.34 5.09 5.95
C THR A 397 12.72 4.46 5.77
N VAL A 398 12.78 3.26 5.18
CA VAL A 398 14.01 2.51 4.86
C VAL A 398 14.97 3.37 4.03
N VAL A 399 14.42 4.16 3.13
CA VAL A 399 15.16 4.97 2.17
C VAL A 399 15.73 6.21 2.83
N VAL A 400 14.93 6.89 3.64
CA VAL A 400 15.40 8.00 4.49
C VAL A 400 16.53 7.50 5.39
N TYR A 401 16.38 6.31 5.99
CA TYR A 401 17.38 5.75 6.89
C TYR A 401 18.67 5.33 6.19
N ASP A 402 18.58 4.71 5.01
CA ASP A 402 19.76 4.39 4.21
C ASP A 402 20.53 5.66 3.85
N ARG A 403 19.80 6.75 3.52
CA ARG A 403 20.42 8.05 3.25
C ARG A 403 21.09 8.67 4.48
N VAL A 404 20.44 8.61 5.64
CA VAL A 404 21.03 9.06 6.90
C VAL A 404 22.29 8.26 7.23
N ARG A 405 22.27 6.93 7.02
CA ARG A 405 23.44 6.06 7.23
C ARG A 405 24.59 6.39 6.28
N GLU A 406 24.28 6.63 5.00
CA GLU A 406 25.26 7.07 4.01
C GLU A 406 25.92 8.39 4.45
N ASN A 407 25.10 9.38 4.83
CA ASN A 407 25.58 10.68 5.26
C ASN A 407 26.35 10.63 6.59
N LEU A 408 26.00 9.76 7.53
CA LEU A 408 26.75 9.53 8.77
C LEU A 408 28.16 8.99 8.50
N ARG A 409 28.34 8.17 7.45
CA ARG A 409 29.65 7.67 7.02
C ARG A 409 30.45 8.75 6.28
N ARG A 410 29.77 9.56 5.45
CA ARG A 410 30.38 10.61 4.62
C ARG A 410 30.78 11.86 5.43
N TYR A 411 29.94 12.30 6.36
CA TYR A 411 30.08 13.55 7.10
C TYR A 411 30.30 13.32 8.60
N LYS A 412 31.49 12.84 8.96
CA LYS A 412 31.84 12.45 10.34
C LYS A 412 31.87 13.60 11.38
N LYS A 413 31.79 14.86 10.97
CA LYS A 413 31.85 16.04 11.86
C LYS A 413 30.59 16.91 11.83
N MET A 414 29.62 16.58 10.98
CA MET A 414 28.41 17.38 10.83
C MET A 414 27.48 17.16 12.03
N PRO A 415 26.86 18.21 12.60
CA PRO A 415 25.84 18.06 13.63
C PRO A 415 24.68 17.17 13.15
N ILE A 416 24.17 16.30 14.03
CA ILE A 416 23.12 15.32 13.68
C ILE A 416 21.90 16.02 13.07
N ALA A 417 21.48 17.16 13.63
CA ALA A 417 20.30 17.87 13.13
C ALA A 417 20.48 18.34 11.68
N GLU A 418 21.62 18.95 11.36
CA GLU A 418 21.96 19.37 9.99
C GLU A 418 22.09 18.17 9.04
N LEU A 419 22.64 17.06 9.54
CA LEU A 419 22.78 15.83 8.77
C LEU A 419 21.42 15.21 8.44
N LEU A 420 20.49 15.19 9.40
CA LEU A 420 19.12 14.72 9.18
C LEU A 420 18.40 15.62 8.18
N ASP A 421 18.48 16.95 8.33
CA ASP A 421 17.92 17.89 7.36
C ASP A 421 18.48 17.67 5.95
N LEU A 422 19.80 17.52 5.83
CA LEU A 422 20.45 17.23 4.55
C LEU A 422 19.93 15.92 3.93
N SER A 423 19.84 14.86 4.75
CA SER A 423 19.42 13.53 4.29
C SER A 423 17.98 13.55 3.79
N MET A 424 17.08 14.22 4.52
CA MET A 424 15.67 14.33 4.16
C MET A 424 15.45 15.19 2.91
N ASN A 425 16.17 16.31 2.76
CA ASN A 425 16.09 17.12 1.54
C ASN A 425 16.58 16.34 0.31
N GLN A 426 17.57 15.46 0.48
CA GLN A 426 18.09 14.62 -0.61
C GLN A 426 17.11 13.52 -1.04
N THR A 427 16.28 13.01 -0.13
CA THR A 427 15.26 12.00 -0.45
C THR A 427 13.91 12.61 -0.86
N LEU A 428 13.67 13.89 -0.54
CA LEU A 428 12.38 14.55 -0.73
C LEU A 428 11.86 14.47 -2.17
N ALA A 429 12.73 14.70 -3.17
CA ALA A 429 12.33 14.62 -4.57
C ALA A 429 11.75 13.25 -4.93
N ARG A 430 12.43 12.17 -4.50
CA ARG A 430 11.97 10.81 -4.69
C ARG A 430 10.63 10.58 -3.98
N THR A 431 10.55 10.85 -2.67
CA THR A 431 9.35 10.64 -1.86
C THR A 431 8.12 11.38 -2.39
N VAL A 432 8.30 12.62 -2.87
CA VAL A 432 7.20 13.38 -3.49
C VAL A 432 6.80 12.79 -4.83
N LEU A 433 7.76 12.42 -5.69
CA LEU A 433 7.47 11.85 -7.01
C LEU A 433 6.72 10.51 -6.88
N THR A 434 7.12 9.65 -5.94
CA THR A 434 6.53 8.33 -5.70
C THR A 434 5.15 8.42 -5.08
N GLY A 435 4.98 9.32 -4.11
CA GLY A 435 3.68 9.63 -3.54
C GLY A 435 2.71 10.13 -4.61
N VAL A 436 3.12 11.09 -5.43
CA VAL A 436 2.26 11.65 -6.49
C VAL A 436 1.87 10.61 -7.55
N THR A 437 2.80 9.78 -8.03
CA THR A 437 2.47 8.73 -9.02
C THR A 437 1.49 7.71 -8.45
N THR A 438 1.69 7.30 -7.20
CA THR A 438 0.82 6.32 -6.56
C THR A 438 -0.55 6.92 -6.25
N LEU A 439 -0.60 8.19 -5.83
CA LEU A 439 -1.86 8.93 -5.64
C LEU A 439 -2.62 9.10 -6.95
N PHE A 440 -1.98 9.34 -8.10
CA PHE A 440 -2.69 9.37 -9.38
C PHE A 440 -3.32 8.03 -9.73
N ALA A 441 -2.61 6.93 -9.51
CA ALA A 441 -3.12 5.60 -9.76
C ALA A 441 -4.33 5.28 -8.86
N LEU A 442 -4.23 5.59 -7.56
CA LEU A 442 -5.31 5.37 -6.61
C LEU A 442 -6.49 6.34 -6.78
N ALA A 443 -6.24 7.60 -7.13
CA ALA A 443 -7.31 8.56 -7.40
C ALA A 443 -8.14 8.11 -8.60
N ALA A 444 -7.49 7.58 -9.64
CA ALA A 444 -8.21 7.03 -10.78
C ALA A 444 -9.09 5.83 -10.39
N LEU A 445 -8.57 4.92 -9.55
CA LEU A 445 -9.37 3.82 -9.02
C LEU A 445 -10.49 4.28 -8.08
N SER A 446 -10.25 5.29 -7.26
CA SER A 446 -11.23 5.79 -6.29
C SER A 446 -12.40 6.50 -6.98
N ILE A 447 -12.14 7.20 -8.09
CA ILE A 447 -13.17 7.94 -8.84
C ILE A 447 -13.89 7.02 -9.84
N TRP A 448 -13.19 6.11 -10.50
CA TRP A 448 -13.75 5.33 -11.62
C TRP A 448 -13.72 3.80 -11.45
N GLY A 449 -13.09 3.27 -10.40
CA GLY A 449 -12.92 1.84 -10.20
C GLY A 449 -14.15 1.10 -9.66
N GLY A 450 -15.25 1.82 -9.41
CA GLY A 450 -16.50 1.29 -8.89
C GLY A 450 -16.54 1.22 -7.36
N GLU A 451 -17.74 1.05 -6.84
CA GLU A 451 -18.02 1.18 -5.40
C GLU A 451 -17.37 0.07 -4.56
N VAL A 452 -17.18 -1.11 -5.15
CA VAL A 452 -16.64 -2.30 -4.45
C VAL A 452 -15.19 -2.10 -3.98
N ILE A 453 -14.36 -1.31 -4.69
CA ILE A 453 -12.99 -0.96 -4.27
C ILE A 453 -12.85 0.47 -3.74
N GLN A 454 -13.94 1.24 -3.66
CA GLN A 454 -13.84 2.64 -3.26
C GLN A 454 -13.35 2.76 -1.81
N SER A 455 -13.92 1.98 -0.87
CA SER A 455 -13.47 1.97 0.53
C SER A 455 -11.99 1.61 0.67
N PHE A 456 -11.53 0.61 -0.08
CA PHE A 456 -10.14 0.19 -0.15
C PHE A 456 -9.23 1.31 -0.69
N THR A 457 -9.59 1.93 -1.82
CA THR A 457 -8.78 2.95 -2.49
C THR A 457 -8.72 4.25 -1.71
N VAL A 458 -9.82 4.68 -1.08
CA VAL A 458 -9.87 5.87 -0.22
C VAL A 458 -8.99 5.68 1.02
N ALA A 459 -9.05 4.51 1.66
CA ALA A 459 -8.17 4.19 2.78
C ALA A 459 -6.69 4.17 2.34
N MET A 460 -6.40 3.62 1.16
CA MET A 460 -5.04 3.64 0.60
C MET A 460 -4.56 5.07 0.31
N ILE A 461 -5.40 5.96 -0.23
CA ILE A 461 -5.05 7.37 -0.47
C ILE A 461 -4.68 8.05 0.86
N PHE A 462 -5.52 7.92 1.88
CA PHE A 462 -5.21 8.46 3.21
C PHE A 462 -3.91 7.89 3.76
N GLY A 463 -3.73 6.57 3.66
CA GLY A 463 -2.54 5.89 4.15
C GLY A 463 -1.25 6.30 3.46
N ILE A 464 -1.27 6.55 2.16
CA ILE A 464 -0.09 7.09 1.44
C ILE A 464 0.24 8.49 1.93
N LEU A 465 -0.76 9.36 2.10
CA LEU A 465 -0.54 10.70 2.62
C LEU A 465 0.02 10.67 4.05
N ALA A 466 -0.58 9.85 4.92
CA ALA A 466 -0.14 9.67 6.30
C ALA A 466 1.26 9.05 6.38
N GLY A 467 1.55 8.02 5.58
CA GLY A 467 2.84 7.34 5.53
C GLY A 467 3.96 8.23 4.98
N THR A 468 3.70 9.00 3.91
CA THR A 468 4.66 9.99 3.38
C THR A 468 4.90 11.12 4.37
N TYR A 469 3.87 11.57 5.10
CA TYR A 469 4.06 12.50 6.21
C TYR A 469 4.92 11.88 7.34
N SER A 470 4.63 10.64 7.72
CA SER A 470 5.31 9.92 8.79
C SER A 470 6.79 9.67 8.50
N SER A 471 7.13 9.21 7.30
CA SER A 471 8.53 8.94 6.91
C SER A 471 9.40 10.19 6.97
N ILE A 472 8.84 11.35 6.60
CA ILE A 472 9.53 12.65 6.62
C ILE A 472 9.52 13.26 8.03
N PHE A 473 8.36 13.41 8.66
CA PHE A 473 8.20 14.23 9.86
C PHE A 473 8.22 13.45 11.18
N VAL A 474 8.13 12.13 11.13
CA VAL A 474 8.19 11.24 12.31
C VAL A 474 9.46 10.41 12.28
N ALA A 475 9.63 9.49 11.32
CA ALA A 475 10.73 8.55 11.27
C ALA A 475 12.11 9.23 11.25
N GLY A 476 12.35 10.15 10.30
CA GLY A 476 13.62 10.87 10.19
C GLY A 476 14.00 11.64 11.47
N PRO A 477 13.14 12.54 11.96
CA PRO A 477 13.39 13.30 13.18
C PRO A 477 13.50 12.46 14.45
N LEU A 478 12.83 11.31 14.55
CA LEU A 478 12.93 10.42 15.73
C LEU A 478 14.38 9.98 16.01
N LEU A 479 15.20 9.87 14.98
CA LEU A 479 16.61 9.48 15.11
C LEU A 479 17.43 10.46 15.97
N ILE A 480 16.99 11.71 16.12
CA ILE A 480 17.67 12.68 16.99
C ILE A 480 17.64 12.28 18.47
N LEU A 481 16.62 11.52 18.89
CA LEU A 481 16.44 11.08 20.27
C LEU A 481 17.45 9.99 20.65
N PHE A 482 17.94 9.23 19.67
CA PHE A 482 18.88 8.12 19.90
C PHE A 482 20.35 8.57 19.97
N ARG A 483 20.63 9.89 19.93
CA ARG A 483 21.98 10.48 20.07
C ARG A 483 23.05 9.79 19.21
N LEU A 484 22.73 9.49 17.96
CA LEU A 484 23.62 8.84 16.99
C LEU A 484 24.94 9.61 16.85
N ARG A 485 26.08 9.04 17.29
CA ARG A 485 27.39 9.71 17.12
C ARG A 485 27.89 9.54 15.69
N PRO A 486 28.25 10.62 14.96
CA PRO A 486 28.97 10.51 13.70
C PRO A 486 30.27 9.71 13.91
N GLY A 487 30.40 8.56 13.22
CA GLY A 487 31.54 7.63 13.37
C GLY A 487 31.26 6.34 14.14
N ALA A 488 30.13 6.20 14.85
CA ALA A 488 29.79 4.95 15.56
C ALA A 488 29.46 3.76 14.61
N LEU A 489 29.27 4.04 13.32
CA LEU A 489 28.87 3.07 12.29
C LEU A 489 30.02 2.66 11.35
N SER A 490 31.26 3.05 11.68
CA SER A 490 32.46 2.53 11.02
C SER A 490 32.86 1.25 11.74
N PRO A 491 33.16 0.13 11.03
CA PRO A 491 33.84 -1.00 11.65
C PRO A 491 35.12 -0.45 12.29
N GLU A 492 35.36 -0.74 13.56
CA GLU A 492 36.66 -0.48 14.17
C GLU A 492 37.70 -1.21 13.31
N GLU A 493 38.63 -0.46 12.69
CA GLU A 493 39.89 -1.06 12.28
C GLU A 493 40.49 -1.65 13.56
N PRO A 494 40.86 -2.95 13.57
CA PRO A 494 41.49 -3.52 14.74
C PRO A 494 42.72 -2.66 15.03
N THR A 495 42.70 -1.99 16.19
CA THR A 495 43.80 -1.17 16.66
C THR A 495 45.08 -1.97 16.51
N ALA A 496 45.90 -1.61 15.52
CA ALA A 496 47.25 -2.13 15.42
C ALA A 496 47.90 -1.86 16.78
N ALA A 497 48.20 -2.92 17.51
CA ALA A 497 48.90 -2.84 18.77
C ALA A 497 50.15 -1.99 18.53
N LYS A 498 50.25 -0.87 19.25
CA LYS A 498 51.44 -0.01 19.21
C LYS A 498 52.64 -0.90 19.57
N GLU A 499 53.48 -1.21 18.59
CA GLU A 499 54.79 -1.78 18.87
C GLU A 499 55.53 -0.85 19.83
N PRO A 500 56.13 -1.38 20.92
CA PRO A 500 56.90 -0.56 21.83
C PRO A 500 58.12 0.00 21.10
N PRO A 501 58.54 1.25 21.40
CA PRO A 501 59.65 1.88 20.70
C PRO A 501 60.93 1.08 20.90
N ALA A 502 61.63 0.82 19.80
CA ALA A 502 62.94 0.18 19.79
C ALA A 502 63.91 0.97 20.70
N ARG A 503 64.55 0.27 21.64
CA ARG A 503 65.60 0.85 22.48
C ARG A 503 66.80 1.23 21.59
N PRO A 504 67.42 2.40 21.80
CA PRO A 504 68.63 2.76 21.08
C PRO A 504 69.77 1.83 21.48
N ALA A 505 70.54 1.37 20.50
CA ALA A 505 71.75 0.58 20.72
C ALA A 505 72.80 1.41 21.48
N LEU A 506 73.35 0.83 22.54
CA LEU A 506 74.60 1.23 23.18
C LEU A 506 75.59 0.07 23.05
#